data_AF-A0A660P887-F1
#
_entry.id   AF-A0A660P887-F1
#
_cell.length_a   1.000
_cell.length_b   1.000
_cell.length_c   1.000
_cell.angle_alpha   90.00
_cell.angle_beta   90.00
_cell.angle_gamma   90.00
#
_symmetry.space_group_name_H-M   'P 1'
#
loop_
_entity.id
_entity.type
_entity.pdbx_description
1 polymer ?
#
loop_
_entity_poly.entity_id
_entity_poly.type
_entity_poly.pdbx_seq_one_letter_code
_entity_poly.pdbx_strand_id
1 'polypeptide(L)'
;MGIFDALFGKGKIGGEIAYYNLEDWWIGDFTDAERKYILKQYQPMGLSDNDIISGQILESSASVVQFLSGLASWFNKDEDRYLAKLICQKAESLLYDDTKVLDIHFLYQTKIMVYYRDRDKSDCLDIAITACQQQINVAKQAIKAFKKKFEDGLPGHKGFEQLAIILEKKKNFVEAIALCKKALEQGWAGDWDKRIQRCHRKIGNF
;
A
#
# COMPACT_ATOMS: atom_id res chain seq x y z
N MET A 1 28.32 -25.10 2.01
CA MET A 1 27.67 -25.26 0.69
C MET A 1 26.54 -26.25 0.88
N GLY A 2 25.33 -25.71 0.97
CA GLY A 2 24.14 -26.46 1.39
C GLY A 2 23.44 -27.08 0.19
N ILE A 3 22.75 -28.18 0.45
CA ILE A 3 22.08 -29.09 -0.49
C ILE A 3 20.90 -28.41 -1.24
N PHE A 4 20.65 -27.11 -0.98
CA PHE A 4 19.65 -26.29 -1.68
C PHE A 4 20.12 -25.76 -3.04
N ASP A 5 21.42 -25.79 -3.34
CA ASP A 5 21.96 -25.27 -4.59
C ASP A 5 21.74 -26.18 -5.82
N ALA A 6 21.23 -27.41 -5.63
CA ALA A 6 21.30 -28.46 -6.64
C ALA A 6 19.98 -28.85 -7.34
N LEU A 7 18.81 -28.33 -6.94
CA LEU A 7 17.52 -28.85 -7.45
C LEU A 7 16.65 -27.87 -8.25
N PHE A 8 17.10 -26.64 -8.48
CA PHE A 8 16.49 -25.77 -9.48
C PHE A 8 17.59 -25.22 -10.37
N GLY A 9 17.57 -25.56 -11.66
CA GLY A 9 18.35 -24.87 -12.68
C GLY A 9 17.92 -23.41 -12.74
N LYS A 10 18.47 -22.57 -11.86
CA LYS A 10 18.22 -21.14 -11.78
C LYS A 10 19.10 -20.44 -12.81
N GLY A 11 18.50 -19.94 -13.88
CA GLY A 11 19.00 -18.68 -14.43
C GLY A 11 19.04 -17.68 -13.27
N LYS A 12 20.16 -16.98 -13.10
CA LYS A 12 20.33 -16.00 -12.01
C LYS A 12 19.19 -14.99 -12.08
N ILE A 13 18.35 -14.91 -11.04
CA ILE A 13 17.32 -13.87 -10.93
C ILE A 13 18.06 -12.53 -10.93
N GLY A 14 17.65 -11.62 -11.80
CA GLY A 14 18.18 -10.27 -11.96
C GLY A 14 17.13 -9.21 -11.63
N GLY A 15 17.22 -8.05 -12.27
CA GLY A 15 16.21 -6.98 -12.18
C GLY A 15 16.03 -6.40 -10.78
N GLU A 16 14.86 -5.81 -10.53
CA GLU A 16 14.49 -5.24 -9.23
C GLU A 16 14.51 -6.29 -8.11
N ILE A 17 14.12 -7.54 -8.40
CA ILE A 17 14.12 -8.60 -7.39
C ILE A 17 15.54 -8.84 -6.87
N ALA A 18 16.55 -8.96 -7.75
CA ALA A 18 17.93 -9.12 -7.32
C ALA A 18 18.53 -7.84 -6.73
N TYR A 19 18.22 -6.69 -7.33
CA TYR A 19 18.73 -5.40 -6.86
C TYR A 19 18.34 -5.10 -5.41
N TYR A 20 17.12 -5.47 -5.00
CA TYR A 20 16.64 -5.30 -3.63
C TYR A 20 16.88 -6.52 -2.72
N ASN A 21 17.64 -7.53 -3.16
CA ASN A 21 17.91 -8.77 -2.43
C ASN A 21 16.63 -9.53 -2.03
N LEU A 22 15.68 -9.66 -2.97
CA LEU A 22 14.37 -10.27 -2.76
C LEU A 22 14.27 -11.70 -3.33
N GLU A 23 15.37 -12.29 -3.80
CA GLU A 23 15.37 -13.57 -4.52
C GLU A 23 14.80 -14.72 -3.67
N ASP A 24 15.23 -14.83 -2.41
CA ASP A 24 14.78 -15.91 -1.52
C ASP A 24 13.29 -15.79 -1.23
N TRP A 25 12.80 -14.57 -0.99
CA TRP A 25 11.36 -14.30 -0.84
C TRP A 25 10.59 -14.61 -2.12
N TRP A 26 11.10 -14.16 -3.27
CA TRP A 26 10.46 -14.37 -4.57
C TRP A 26 10.33 -15.85 -4.93
N ILE A 27 11.35 -16.65 -4.58
CA ILE A 27 11.37 -18.09 -4.83
C ILE A 27 10.55 -18.86 -3.79
N GLY A 28 10.64 -18.45 -2.52
CA GLY A 28 10.05 -19.16 -1.38
C GLY A 28 8.57 -18.89 -1.15
N ASP A 29 8.12 -17.64 -1.32
CA ASP A 29 6.76 -17.22 -0.95
C ASP A 29 5.78 -17.31 -2.12
N PHE A 30 6.26 -17.42 -3.35
CA PHE A 30 5.44 -17.62 -4.54
C PHE A 30 5.70 -18.99 -5.19
N THR A 31 4.69 -19.53 -5.84
CA THR A 31 4.82 -20.68 -6.73
C THR A 31 5.33 -20.25 -8.12
N ASP A 32 5.79 -21.20 -8.93
CA ASP A 32 6.18 -20.90 -10.32
C ASP A 32 5.02 -20.31 -11.14
N ALA A 33 3.79 -20.79 -10.91
CA ALA A 33 2.61 -20.29 -11.60
C ALA A 33 2.30 -18.84 -11.21
N GLU A 34 2.37 -18.53 -9.91
CA GLU A 34 2.20 -17.17 -9.39
C GLU A 34 3.27 -16.22 -9.90
N ARG A 35 4.55 -16.62 -9.88
CA ARG A 35 5.64 -15.81 -10.45
C ARG A 35 5.40 -15.49 -11.93
N LYS A 36 5.07 -16.49 -12.74
CA LYS A 36 4.75 -16.29 -14.17
C LYS A 36 3.56 -15.36 -14.35
N TYR A 37 2.55 -15.50 -13.50
CA TYR A 37 1.37 -14.64 -13.53
C TYR A 37 1.70 -13.19 -13.15
N ILE A 38 2.49 -12.98 -12.08
CA ILE A 38 2.92 -11.65 -11.64
C ILE A 38 3.68 -10.94 -12.76
N LEU A 39 4.63 -11.63 -13.42
CA LEU A 39 5.41 -11.07 -14.53
C LEU A 39 4.54 -10.70 -15.74
N LYS A 40 3.53 -11.52 -16.04
CA LYS A 40 2.58 -11.25 -17.12
C LYS A 40 1.69 -10.05 -16.81
N GLN A 41 1.26 -9.90 -15.56
CA GLN A 41 0.28 -8.90 -15.16
C GLN A 41 0.92 -7.54 -14.83
N TYR A 42 2.14 -7.53 -14.29
CA TYR A 42 2.87 -6.32 -13.93
C TYR A 42 3.62 -5.76 -15.14
N GLN A 43 2.99 -4.79 -15.82
CA GLN A 43 3.47 -4.18 -17.05
C GLN A 43 3.44 -2.65 -16.92
N PRO A 44 4.21 -2.07 -15.99
CA PRO A 44 4.25 -0.61 -15.85
C PRO A 44 4.84 0.02 -17.12
N MET A 45 4.38 1.23 -17.42
CA MET A 45 4.75 1.93 -18.65
C MET A 45 6.27 2.08 -18.77
N GLY A 46 6.83 1.59 -19.87
CA GLY A 46 8.26 1.71 -20.19
C GLY A 46 9.15 0.57 -19.70
N LEU A 47 8.60 -0.48 -19.08
CA LEU A 47 9.32 -1.74 -18.86
C LEU A 47 9.02 -2.76 -19.97
N SER A 48 9.99 -3.61 -20.28
CA SER A 48 9.85 -4.79 -21.12
C SER A 48 9.46 -6.03 -20.32
N ASP A 49 9.10 -7.11 -21.02
CA ASP A 49 8.71 -8.37 -20.38
C ASP A 49 9.85 -8.92 -19.51
N ASN A 50 9.55 -9.22 -18.25
CA ASN A 50 10.46 -9.77 -17.24
C ASN A 50 11.51 -8.81 -16.67
N ASP A 51 11.37 -7.49 -16.83
CA ASP A 51 12.33 -6.52 -16.29
C ASP A 51 12.56 -6.69 -14.78
N ILE A 52 11.52 -7.03 -14.01
CA ILE A 52 11.68 -7.21 -12.56
C ILE A 52 12.54 -8.40 -12.12
N ILE A 53 12.82 -9.36 -13.03
CA ILE A 53 13.66 -10.54 -12.74
C ILE A 53 14.85 -10.67 -13.70
N SER A 54 15.10 -9.70 -14.58
CA SER A 54 16.13 -9.80 -15.61
C SER A 54 16.94 -8.52 -15.76
N GLY A 55 18.12 -8.64 -16.35
CA GLY A 55 19.07 -7.52 -16.45
C GLY A 55 19.77 -7.20 -15.13
N GLN A 56 20.65 -6.19 -15.20
CA GLN A 56 21.42 -5.70 -14.07
C GLN A 56 21.06 -4.24 -13.81
N ILE A 57 20.48 -3.97 -12.65
CA ILE A 57 20.24 -2.61 -12.17
C ILE A 57 21.47 -2.16 -11.40
N LEU A 58 22.12 -1.10 -11.86
CA LEU A 58 23.28 -0.51 -11.19
C LEU A 58 22.84 0.50 -10.12
N GLU A 59 21.78 1.25 -10.39
CA GLU A 59 21.23 2.26 -9.50
C GLU A 59 19.72 2.40 -9.71
N SER A 60 19.01 2.77 -8.63
CA SER A 60 17.58 3.08 -8.66
C SER A 60 17.29 4.22 -7.69
N SER A 61 16.39 5.12 -8.10
CA SER A 61 15.87 6.19 -7.23
C SER A 61 14.71 5.71 -6.34
N ALA A 62 14.08 4.59 -6.71
CA ALA A 62 12.98 3.98 -5.98
C ALA A 62 13.51 3.15 -4.80
N SER A 63 12.78 3.17 -3.69
CA SER A 63 13.05 2.25 -2.57
C SER A 63 12.38 0.89 -2.81
N VAL A 64 12.84 -0.14 -2.10
CA VAL A 64 12.18 -1.45 -2.10
C VAL A 64 10.71 -1.37 -1.68
N VAL A 65 10.38 -0.48 -0.74
CA VAL A 65 9.00 -0.27 -0.26
C VAL A 65 8.16 0.39 -1.33
N GLN A 66 8.70 1.37 -2.05
CA GLN A 66 8.03 1.99 -3.20
C GLN A 66 7.77 0.98 -4.31
N PHE A 67 8.78 0.17 -4.65
CA PHE A 67 8.67 -0.89 -5.65
C PHE A 67 7.56 -1.89 -5.29
N LEU A 68 7.62 -2.49 -4.10
CA LEU A 68 6.65 -3.50 -3.68
C LEU A 68 5.23 -2.93 -3.52
N SER A 69 5.09 -1.71 -3.01
CA SER A 69 3.78 -1.04 -2.94
C SER A 69 3.20 -0.79 -4.34
N GLY A 70 4.04 -0.37 -5.28
CA GLY A 70 3.70 -0.24 -6.68
C GLY A 70 3.24 -1.57 -7.27
N LEU A 71 4.01 -2.64 -7.08
CA LEU A 71 3.71 -3.99 -7.54
C LEU A 71 2.37 -4.51 -6.99
N ALA A 72 2.15 -4.42 -5.67
CA ALA A 72 0.92 -4.86 -5.03
C ALA A 72 -0.33 -4.18 -5.59
N SER A 73 -0.22 -2.91 -6.02
CA SER A 73 -1.34 -2.14 -6.56
C SER A 73 -1.92 -2.69 -7.88
N TRP A 74 -1.22 -3.61 -8.56
CA TRP A 74 -1.71 -4.27 -9.78
C TRP A 74 -2.67 -5.44 -9.50
N PHE A 75 -2.61 -6.01 -8.31
CA PHE A 75 -3.32 -7.26 -7.96
C PHE A 75 -4.59 -6.99 -7.14
N ASN A 76 -5.47 -6.15 -7.69
CA ASN A 76 -6.68 -5.66 -7.00
C ASN A 76 -7.95 -6.47 -7.23
N LYS A 77 -7.95 -7.44 -8.15
CA LYS A 77 -9.08 -8.34 -8.39
C LYS A 77 -9.23 -9.33 -7.24
N ASP A 78 -10.42 -9.90 -7.06
CA ASP A 78 -10.68 -10.81 -5.93
C ASP A 78 -9.79 -12.06 -5.98
N GLU A 79 -9.65 -12.66 -7.16
CA GLU A 79 -8.78 -13.83 -7.41
C GLU A 79 -7.29 -13.55 -7.17
N ASP A 80 -6.84 -12.31 -7.39
CA ASP A 80 -5.43 -11.91 -7.27
C ASP A 80 -5.07 -11.32 -5.91
N ARG A 81 -6.08 -11.00 -5.08
CA ARG A 81 -5.89 -10.13 -3.91
C ARG A 81 -4.95 -10.73 -2.88
N TYR A 82 -4.85 -12.05 -2.81
CA TYR A 82 -3.92 -12.71 -1.90
C TYR A 82 -2.46 -12.39 -2.26
N LEU A 83 -2.11 -12.28 -3.55
CA LEU A 83 -0.78 -11.83 -3.99
C LEU A 83 -0.49 -10.42 -3.51
N ALA A 84 -1.46 -9.49 -3.68
CA ALA A 84 -1.31 -8.13 -3.18
C ALA A 84 -1.06 -8.10 -1.66
N LYS A 85 -1.73 -8.97 -0.89
CA LYS A 85 -1.53 -9.08 0.57
C LYS A 85 -0.12 -9.56 0.91
N LEU A 86 0.38 -10.62 0.26
CA LEU A 86 1.75 -11.12 0.44
C LEU A 86 2.79 -10.05 0.12
N ILE A 87 2.61 -9.32 -0.98
CA ILE A 87 3.51 -8.24 -1.38
C ILE A 87 3.45 -7.08 -0.37
N CYS A 88 2.27 -6.69 0.11
CA CYS A 88 2.12 -5.66 1.15
C CYS A 88 2.80 -6.07 2.47
N GLN A 89 2.66 -7.34 2.87
CA GLN A 89 3.30 -7.88 4.07
C GLN A 89 4.83 -7.83 3.95
N LYS A 90 5.37 -8.22 2.79
CA LYS A 90 6.81 -8.11 2.53
C LYS A 90 7.27 -6.65 2.57
N ALA A 91 6.56 -5.74 1.91
CA ALA A 91 6.89 -4.32 1.92
C ALA A 91 6.89 -3.73 3.33
N GLU A 92 5.92 -4.09 4.16
CA GLU A 92 5.86 -3.65 5.57
C GLU A 92 6.99 -4.24 6.42
N SER A 93 7.39 -5.49 6.19
CA SER A 93 8.53 -6.12 6.88
C SER A 93 9.89 -5.46 6.59
N LEU A 94 9.96 -4.70 5.50
CA LEU A 94 11.18 -4.01 5.04
C LEU A 94 11.19 -2.52 5.43
N LEU A 95 10.24 -2.07 6.26
CA LEU A 95 10.28 -0.74 6.85
C LEU A 95 11.43 -0.65 7.86
N TYR A 96 12.20 0.43 7.76
CA TYR A 96 13.26 0.83 8.69
C TYR A 96 13.17 2.34 9.00
N ASP A 97 13.88 2.82 10.02
CA ASP A 97 13.75 4.19 10.55
C ASP A 97 13.93 5.29 9.49
N ASP A 98 14.83 5.08 8.52
CA ASP A 98 15.12 6.02 7.45
C ASP A 98 14.25 5.83 6.19
N THR A 99 13.20 5.01 6.26
CA THR A 99 12.28 4.84 5.12
C THR A 99 11.62 6.17 4.78
N LYS A 100 11.65 6.55 3.49
CA LYS A 100 11.04 7.79 3.01
C LYS A 100 9.55 7.82 3.40
N VAL A 101 9.12 8.90 4.04
CA VAL A 101 7.75 9.05 4.54
C VAL A 101 6.67 8.83 3.47
N LEU A 102 6.92 9.24 2.22
CA LEU A 102 5.95 9.04 1.14
C LEU A 102 5.82 7.56 0.75
N ASP A 103 6.90 6.78 0.86
CA ASP A 103 6.85 5.34 0.59
C ASP A 103 6.03 4.63 1.67
N ILE A 104 6.22 5.00 2.94
CA ILE A 104 5.37 4.55 4.07
C ILE A 104 3.90 4.92 3.82
N HIS A 105 3.65 6.17 3.44
CA HIS A 105 2.30 6.68 3.18
C HIS A 105 1.61 5.89 2.04
N PHE A 106 2.30 5.62 0.95
CA PHE A 106 1.74 4.88 -0.20
C PHE A 106 1.64 3.37 0.04
N LEU A 107 2.53 2.79 0.84
CA LEU A 107 2.38 1.41 1.31
C LEU A 107 1.05 1.24 2.05
N TYR A 108 0.82 2.07 3.06
CA TYR A 108 -0.42 1.96 3.83
C TYR A 108 -1.66 2.32 3.02
N GLN A 109 -1.57 3.26 2.07
CA GLN A 109 -2.64 3.47 1.09
C GLN A 109 -3.02 2.18 0.35
N THR A 110 -2.01 1.46 -0.17
CA THR A 110 -2.20 0.21 -0.91
C THR A 110 -2.77 -0.86 -0.01
N LYS A 111 -2.22 -1.01 1.21
CA LYS A 111 -2.71 -1.97 2.22
C LYS A 111 -4.18 -1.71 2.57
N ILE A 112 -4.61 -0.45 2.75
CA ILE A 112 -6.02 -0.11 2.98
C ILE A 112 -6.90 -0.57 1.81
N MET A 113 -6.50 -0.26 0.57
CA MET A 113 -7.26 -0.60 -0.64
C MET A 113 -7.39 -2.11 -0.87
N VAL A 114 -6.35 -2.86 -0.53
CA VAL A 114 -6.33 -4.32 -0.63
C VAL A 114 -7.22 -4.92 0.46
N TYR A 115 -6.91 -4.68 1.74
CA TYR A 115 -7.59 -5.37 2.83
C TYR A 115 -9.05 -4.95 3.00
N TYR A 116 -9.41 -3.67 2.77
CA TYR A 116 -10.80 -3.24 2.93
C TYR A 116 -11.77 -3.84 1.90
N ARG A 117 -11.29 -4.18 0.70
CA ARG A 117 -12.14 -4.86 -0.30
C ARG A 117 -12.54 -6.27 0.18
N ASP A 118 -11.68 -6.90 0.95
CA ASP A 118 -11.90 -8.20 1.60
C ASP A 118 -12.37 -8.07 3.06
N ARG A 119 -12.86 -6.91 3.50
CA ARG A 119 -13.25 -6.63 4.90
C ARG A 119 -14.21 -7.65 5.53
N ASP A 120 -14.98 -8.38 4.71
CA ASP A 120 -15.95 -9.38 5.18
C ASP A 120 -15.27 -10.76 5.41
N LYS A 121 -13.97 -10.89 5.10
CA LYS A 121 -13.13 -12.08 5.30
C LYS A 121 -12.20 -11.90 6.51
N SER A 122 -12.27 -12.79 7.50
CA SER A 122 -11.33 -12.88 8.64
C SER A 122 -10.97 -11.49 9.21
N ASP A 123 -9.69 -11.22 9.46
CA ASP A 123 -9.20 -10.01 10.13
C ASP A 123 -8.97 -8.85 9.15
N CYS A 124 -9.45 -8.96 7.90
CA CYS A 124 -9.15 -7.98 6.86
C CYS A 124 -9.70 -6.58 7.18
N LEU A 125 -10.85 -6.49 7.85
CA LEU A 125 -11.36 -5.20 8.30
C LEU A 125 -10.43 -4.55 9.33
N ASP A 126 -9.97 -5.32 10.32
CA ASP A 126 -9.11 -4.81 11.39
C ASP A 126 -7.73 -4.43 10.86
N ILE A 127 -7.17 -5.22 9.94
CA ILE A 127 -5.93 -4.87 9.23
C ILE A 127 -6.11 -3.57 8.43
N ALA A 128 -7.25 -3.38 7.76
CA ALA A 128 -7.52 -2.14 7.04
C ALA A 128 -7.65 -0.92 7.97
N ILE A 129 -8.27 -1.09 9.16
CA ILE A 129 -8.34 -0.04 10.18
C ILE A 129 -6.94 0.31 10.70
N THR A 130 -6.13 -0.70 11.02
CA THR A 130 -4.74 -0.50 11.46
C THR A 130 -3.93 0.22 10.39
N ALA A 131 -4.06 -0.16 9.12
CA ALA A 131 -3.40 0.52 8.01
C ALA A 131 -3.88 1.98 7.84
N CYS A 132 -5.17 2.28 8.06
CA CYS A 132 -5.67 3.65 8.09
C CYS A 132 -4.95 4.46 9.17
N GLN A 133 -4.84 3.91 10.39
CA GLN A 133 -4.18 4.58 11.51
C GLN A 133 -2.68 4.77 11.24
N GLN A 134 -2.00 3.75 10.70
CA GLN A 134 -0.59 3.82 10.34
C GLN A 134 -0.33 4.91 9.28
N GLN A 135 -1.18 5.01 8.26
CA GLN A 135 -1.08 6.09 7.26
C GLN A 135 -1.32 7.48 7.89
N ILE A 136 -2.34 7.62 8.75
CA ILE A 136 -2.66 8.88 9.44
C ILE A 136 -1.52 9.31 10.39
N ASN A 137 -0.83 8.35 11.02
CA ASN A 137 0.27 8.64 11.95
C ASN A 137 1.43 9.37 11.26
N VAL A 138 1.68 9.06 9.98
CA VAL A 138 2.73 9.73 9.20
C VAL A 138 2.24 10.96 8.42
N ALA A 139 0.95 11.33 8.56
CA ALA A 139 0.32 12.36 7.74
C ALA A 139 1.04 13.72 7.84
N LYS A 140 1.44 14.16 9.04
CA LYS A 140 2.13 15.45 9.22
C LYS A 140 3.48 15.50 8.50
N GLN A 141 4.24 14.41 8.53
CA GLN A 141 5.51 14.33 7.79
C GLN A 141 5.23 14.21 6.28
N ALA A 142 4.21 13.46 5.88
CA ALA A 142 3.81 13.31 4.48
C ALA A 142 3.41 14.66 3.86
N ILE A 143 2.69 15.52 4.59
CA ILE A 143 2.35 16.89 4.14
C ILE A 143 3.61 17.68 3.75
N LYS A 144 4.65 17.65 4.60
CA LYS A 144 5.91 18.34 4.32
C LYS A 144 6.58 17.80 3.06
N ALA A 145 6.56 16.48 2.88
CA ALA A 145 7.14 15.83 1.72
C ALA A 145 6.34 16.10 0.43
N PHE A 146 5.02 16.11 0.49
CA PHE A 146 4.15 16.46 -0.65
C PHE A 146 4.40 17.91 -1.10
N LYS A 147 4.38 18.88 -0.17
CA LYS A 147 4.63 20.29 -0.49
C LYS A 147 6.02 20.57 -1.08
N LYS A 148 7.00 19.70 -0.79
CA LYS A 148 8.35 19.80 -1.39
C LYS A 148 8.40 19.25 -2.80
N LYS A 149 7.56 18.25 -3.12
CA LYS A 149 7.61 17.50 -4.38
C LYS A 149 6.58 17.97 -5.40
N PHE A 150 5.48 18.57 -4.95
CA PHE A 150 4.37 19.01 -5.77
C PHE A 150 3.96 20.42 -5.36
N GLU A 151 3.74 21.29 -6.34
CA GLU A 151 3.29 22.67 -6.13
C GLU A 151 1.78 22.74 -5.88
N ASP A 152 1.04 21.76 -6.39
CA ASP A 152 -0.40 21.63 -6.21
C ASP A 152 -0.76 21.21 -4.78
N GLY A 153 -1.97 21.58 -4.34
CA GLY A 153 -2.50 21.25 -3.02
C GLY A 153 -2.41 19.76 -2.66
N LEU A 154 -2.61 19.44 -1.38
CA LEU A 154 -2.48 18.07 -0.90
C LEU A 154 -3.50 17.14 -1.58
N PRO A 155 -3.09 15.89 -1.94
CA PRO A 155 -4.00 14.94 -2.57
C PRO A 155 -5.08 14.45 -1.60
N GLY A 156 -5.97 13.59 -2.09
CA GLY A 156 -6.86 12.83 -1.21
C GLY A 156 -6.06 11.90 -0.29
N HIS A 157 -6.47 11.78 0.99
CA HIS A 157 -5.80 10.91 1.95
C HIS A 157 -6.64 9.67 2.28
N LYS A 158 -6.20 8.50 1.81
CA LYS A 158 -7.00 7.27 1.87
C LYS A 158 -7.35 6.82 3.28
N GLY A 159 -6.42 6.94 4.23
CA GLY A 159 -6.63 6.56 5.64
C GLY A 159 -7.73 7.35 6.31
N PHE A 160 -7.70 8.69 6.22
CA PHE A 160 -8.78 9.55 6.71
C PHE A 160 -10.13 9.20 6.04
N GLU A 161 -10.15 9.06 4.72
CA GLU A 161 -11.38 8.78 3.98
C GLU A 161 -11.99 7.43 4.40
N GLN A 162 -11.18 6.37 4.38
CA GLN A 162 -11.66 5.01 4.61
C GLN A 162 -12.04 4.78 6.07
N LEU A 163 -11.28 5.33 7.02
CA LEU A 163 -11.60 5.23 8.44
C LEU A 163 -12.89 6.01 8.77
N ALA A 164 -13.11 7.18 8.17
CA ALA A 164 -14.37 7.91 8.32
C ALA A 164 -15.57 7.08 7.81
N ILE A 165 -15.42 6.42 6.65
CA ILE A 165 -16.46 5.50 6.13
C ILE A 165 -16.73 4.35 7.12
N ILE A 166 -15.69 3.76 7.70
CA ILE A 166 -15.82 2.66 8.66
C ILE A 166 -16.54 3.13 9.94
N LEU A 167 -16.16 4.28 10.49
CA LEU A 167 -16.78 4.87 11.68
C LEU A 167 -18.26 5.18 11.44
N GLU A 168 -18.61 5.75 10.28
CA GLU A 168 -20.01 5.99 9.90
C GLU A 168 -20.81 4.67 9.81
N LYS A 169 -20.24 3.61 9.21
CA LYS A 169 -20.88 2.29 9.16
C LYS A 169 -21.08 1.69 10.57
N LYS A 170 -20.15 1.93 11.50
CA LYS A 170 -20.25 1.57 12.92
C LYS A 170 -21.15 2.52 13.72
N LYS A 171 -21.80 3.51 13.09
CA LYS A 171 -22.60 4.57 13.72
C LYS A 171 -21.82 5.43 14.74
N ASN A 172 -20.49 5.41 14.67
CA ASN A 172 -19.63 6.24 15.52
C ASN A 172 -19.44 7.62 14.87
N PHE A 173 -20.51 8.41 14.85
CA PHE A 173 -20.56 9.68 14.13
C PHE A 173 -19.70 10.77 14.77
N VAL A 174 -19.52 10.74 16.10
CA VAL A 174 -18.68 11.71 16.83
C VAL A 174 -17.22 11.56 16.42
N GLU A 175 -16.69 10.33 16.45
CA GLU A 175 -15.31 10.08 16.00
C GLU A 175 -15.15 10.35 14.50
N ALA A 176 -16.14 10.01 13.68
CA ALA A 176 -16.11 10.33 12.25
C ALA A 176 -15.98 11.85 12.00
N ILE A 177 -16.72 12.68 12.76
CA ILE A 177 -16.62 14.14 12.67
C ILE A 177 -15.23 14.62 13.10
N ALA A 178 -14.72 14.15 14.24
CA ALA A 178 -13.40 14.55 14.74
C ALA A 178 -12.29 14.20 13.73
N LEU A 179 -12.38 13.02 13.12
CA LEU A 179 -11.46 12.57 12.08
C LEU A 179 -11.51 13.45 10.83
N CYS A 180 -12.72 13.81 10.36
CA CYS A 180 -12.89 14.68 9.19
C CYS A 180 -12.40 16.10 9.45
N LYS A 181 -12.65 16.66 10.64
CA LYS A 181 -12.12 17.97 11.04
C LYS A 181 -10.60 17.98 11.02
N LYS A 182 -9.97 16.93 11.57
CA LYS A 182 -8.51 16.76 11.52
C LYS A 182 -7.96 16.71 10.09
N ALA A 183 -8.65 16.03 9.16
CA ALA A 183 -8.25 15.98 7.75
C ALA A 183 -8.37 17.36 7.07
N LEU A 184 -9.48 18.06 7.32
CA LEU A 184 -9.76 19.40 6.81
C LEU A 184 -8.75 20.44 7.33
N GLU A 185 -8.48 20.45 8.64
CA GLU A 185 -7.48 21.32 9.28
C GLU A 185 -6.06 21.09 8.73
N GLN A 186 -5.74 19.86 8.35
CA GLN A 186 -4.47 19.52 7.71
C GLN A 186 -4.41 19.91 6.22
N GLY A 187 -5.54 20.25 5.61
CA GLY A 187 -5.66 20.64 4.21
C GLY A 187 -5.65 19.49 3.21
N TRP A 188 -5.89 18.24 3.65
CA TRP A 188 -6.03 17.11 2.72
C TRP A 188 -7.24 17.31 1.80
N ALA A 189 -7.15 16.98 0.52
CA ALA A 189 -8.30 17.08 -0.37
C ALA A 189 -9.38 16.05 -0.01
N GLY A 190 -10.65 16.42 -0.16
CA GLY A 190 -11.80 15.54 0.06
C GLY A 190 -13.09 16.28 0.42
N ASP A 191 -14.22 15.56 0.41
CA ASP A 191 -15.55 16.08 0.76
C ASP A 191 -15.77 16.14 2.30
N TRP A 192 -14.81 16.67 3.06
CA TRP A 192 -14.83 16.63 4.53
C TRP A 192 -16.01 17.38 5.12
N ASP A 193 -16.29 18.61 4.66
CA ASP A 193 -17.42 19.41 5.14
C ASP A 193 -18.77 18.72 4.93
N LYS A 194 -18.98 18.13 3.74
CA LYS A 194 -20.20 17.38 3.43
C LYS A 194 -20.35 16.18 4.36
N ARG A 195 -19.25 15.48 4.66
CA ARG A 195 -19.23 14.33 5.58
C ARG A 195 -19.54 14.76 7.01
N ILE A 196 -18.93 15.84 7.49
CA ILE A 196 -19.20 16.44 8.82
C ILE A 196 -20.69 16.79 8.95
N GLN A 197 -21.25 17.52 7.98
CA GLN A 197 -22.68 17.88 7.98
C GLN A 197 -23.60 16.66 7.97
N ARG A 198 -23.26 15.61 7.20
CA ARG A 198 -24.01 14.35 7.18
C ARG A 198 -23.99 13.66 8.56
N CYS A 199 -22.84 13.58 9.20
CA CYS A 199 -22.71 12.97 10.53
C CYS A 199 -23.46 13.77 11.61
N HIS A 200 -23.41 15.11 11.58
CA HIS A 200 -24.19 15.95 12.51
C HIS A 200 -25.69 15.70 12.40
N ARG A 201 -26.23 15.62 11.16
CA ARG A 201 -27.64 15.28 10.94
C ARG A 201 -28.01 13.90 11.47
N LYS A 202 -27.09 12.92 11.42
CA LYS A 202 -27.33 11.59 11.98
C LYS A 202 -27.39 11.62 13.50
N ILE A 203 -26.54 12.40 14.17
CA ILE A 203 -26.55 12.54 15.64
C ILE A 203 -27.86 13.18 16.12
N GLY A 204 -28.32 14.25 15.47
CA GLY A 204 -29.55 14.96 15.86
C GLY A 204 -30.86 14.22 15.57
N ASN A 205 -30.79 13.04 14.93
CA ASN A 205 -31.95 12.18 14.66
C ASN A 205 -32.04 10.97 15.62
N PHE A 206 -31.17 10.92 16.65
CA PHE A 206 -31.25 10.00 17.79
C PHE A 206 -31.69 10.76 19.03
#